data_AF-A0A9P1DHX2-F1
#
_entry.id   AF-A0A9P1DHX2-F1
#
_cell.length_a   1.000
_cell.length_b   1.000
_cell.length_c   1.000
_cell.angle_alpha   90.00
_cell.angle_beta   90.00
_cell.angle_gamma   90.00
#
_symmetry.space_group_name_H-M   'P 1'
#
loop_
_entity.id
_entity.type
_entity.pdbx_description
1 polymer ?
#
loop_
_entity_poly.entity_id
_entity_poly.type
_entity_poly.pdbx_seq_one_letter_code
_entity_poly.pdbx_strand_id
1 'polypeptide(L)'
;MAKISVTVQKMTGEEKVIEADPQDKVSAIQNLVARDMGVPHLCQKLWIKNGTVSMMQRAIPGMGRKQEELIASLRPRDVAEIKAMARPPEMVMQMMAIVRYLLRYKGDDWRSSTKMMADTRAFLEALQQWYTTVQDIQSREVKKAKIIADQMAEDGKWSRQYFERISMLCSILYEWVELAFTMHKMWHNPGDVSAIEMEGFQTLDTYLGSSPQADARVDPP
;
A
#
# COMPACT_ATOMS: atom_id res chain seq x y z
N MET A 1 -1.34 -29.96 0.75
CA MET A 1 -1.10 -28.81 -0.15
C MET A 1 0.39 -28.52 -0.16
N ALA A 2 0.92 -27.83 -1.18
CA ALA A 2 2.32 -27.41 -1.16
C ALA A 2 2.50 -26.34 -0.06
N LYS A 3 3.51 -26.53 0.81
CA LYS A 3 3.85 -25.56 1.85
C LYS A 3 4.51 -24.32 1.23
N ILE A 4 4.44 -23.20 1.93
CA ILE A 4 5.01 -21.93 1.45
C ILE A 4 6.13 -21.47 2.36
N SER A 5 7.21 -21.04 1.73
CA SER A 5 8.34 -20.41 2.41
C SER A 5 8.00 -18.96 2.77
N VAL A 6 7.77 -18.72 4.05
CA VAL A 6 7.62 -17.38 4.63
C VAL A 6 8.96 -16.98 5.24
N THR A 7 9.49 -15.83 4.87
CA THR A 7 10.69 -15.27 5.49
C THR A 7 10.29 -14.34 6.63
N VAL A 8 10.76 -14.62 7.83
CA VAL A 8 10.60 -13.80 9.01
C VAL A 8 11.86 -12.98 9.20
N GLN A 9 11.75 -11.67 9.25
CA GLN A 9 12.85 -10.78 9.59
C GLN A 9 12.65 -10.24 11.01
N LYS A 10 13.66 -10.45 11.86
CA LYS A 10 13.72 -9.84 13.20
C LYS A 10 14.15 -8.38 13.09
N MET A 11 13.83 -7.58 14.11
CA MET A 11 14.35 -6.21 14.25
C MET A 11 15.89 -6.13 14.25
N THR A 12 16.58 -7.21 14.62
CA THR A 12 18.05 -7.32 14.56
C THR A 12 18.59 -7.47 13.12
N GLY A 13 17.72 -7.65 12.13
CA GLY A 13 18.07 -7.92 10.73
C GLY A 13 18.22 -9.41 10.41
N GLU A 14 18.19 -10.29 11.41
CA GLU A 14 18.25 -11.74 11.20
C GLU A 14 17.00 -12.24 10.46
N GLU A 15 17.21 -13.00 9.38
CA GLU A 15 16.14 -13.62 8.61
C GLU A 15 16.06 -15.12 8.90
N LYS A 16 14.85 -15.65 9.01
CA LYS A 16 14.59 -17.09 9.09
C LYS A 16 13.45 -17.48 8.17
N VAL A 17 13.64 -18.55 7.41
CA VAL A 17 12.59 -19.12 6.58
C VAL A 17 11.80 -20.14 7.40
N ILE A 18 10.48 -20.03 7.37
CA ILE A 18 9.54 -20.97 7.95
C ILE A 18 8.62 -21.49 6.85
N GLU A 19 8.22 -22.75 6.95
CA GLU A 19 7.20 -23.30 6.07
C GLU A 19 5.83 -23.17 6.75
N ALA A 20 4.85 -22.61 6.05
CA ALA A 20 3.49 -22.47 6.53
C ALA A 20 2.48 -23.07 5.55
N ASP A 21 1.32 -23.50 6.06
CA ASP A 21 0.21 -23.95 5.22
C ASP A 21 -0.52 -22.73 4.63
N PRO A 22 -0.94 -22.74 3.35
CA PRO A 22 -1.76 -21.70 2.76
C PRO A 22 -2.97 -21.26 3.62
N GLN A 23 -3.57 -22.16 4.40
CA GLN A 23 -4.75 -21.84 5.20
C GLN A 23 -4.41 -21.17 6.54
N ASP A 24 -3.13 -21.14 6.93
CA ASP A 24 -2.71 -20.51 8.16
C ASP A 24 -2.97 -18.99 8.11
N LYS A 25 -3.50 -18.46 9.22
CA LYS A 25 -3.60 -17.01 9.41
C LYS A 25 -2.20 -16.44 9.64
N VAL A 26 -1.91 -15.26 9.10
CA VAL A 26 -0.64 -14.57 9.38
C VAL A 26 -0.44 -14.40 10.89
N SER A 27 -1.49 -14.10 11.65
CA SER A 27 -1.45 -14.08 13.12
C SER A 27 -1.08 -15.42 13.77
N ALA A 28 -1.45 -16.56 13.18
CA ALA A 28 -1.03 -17.87 13.68
C ALA A 28 0.47 -18.11 13.46
N ILE A 29 0.97 -17.71 12.29
CA ILE A 29 2.40 -17.77 11.94
C ILE A 29 3.21 -16.84 12.85
N GLN A 30 2.70 -15.64 13.08
CA GLN A 30 3.24 -14.66 14.02
C GLN A 30 3.35 -15.21 15.44
N ASN A 31 2.32 -15.91 15.93
CA ASN A 31 2.35 -16.59 17.24
C ASN A 31 3.39 -17.71 17.27
N LEU A 32 3.50 -18.49 16.18
CA LEU A 32 4.48 -19.56 16.07
C LEU A 32 5.91 -19.03 16.11
N VAL A 33 6.18 -17.95 15.38
CA VAL A 33 7.47 -17.24 15.42
C VAL A 33 7.75 -16.70 16.81
N ALA A 34 6.76 -16.07 17.47
CA ALA A 34 6.95 -15.54 18.81
C ALA A 34 7.30 -16.62 19.83
N ARG A 35 6.62 -17.77 19.76
CA ARG A 35 6.87 -18.92 20.63
C ARG A 35 8.21 -19.58 20.33
N ASP A 36 8.50 -19.87 19.06
CA ASP A 36 9.63 -20.72 18.67
C ASP A 36 10.95 -19.94 18.54
N MET A 37 10.87 -18.62 18.32
CA MET A 37 12.04 -17.74 18.15
C MET A 37 12.19 -16.72 19.28
N GLY A 38 11.21 -16.61 20.18
CA GLY A 38 11.22 -15.62 21.26
C GLY A 38 11.10 -14.17 20.75
N VAL A 39 10.53 -13.97 19.56
CA VAL A 39 10.43 -12.65 18.91
C VAL A 39 9.00 -12.10 19.11
N PRO A 40 8.80 -11.03 19.89
CA PRO A 40 7.47 -10.47 20.10
C PRO A 40 6.78 -10.05 18.79
N HIS A 41 5.44 -10.05 18.78
CA HIS A 41 4.66 -9.70 17.59
C HIS A 41 5.00 -8.35 16.96
N LEU A 42 5.35 -7.37 17.79
CA LEU A 42 5.71 -6.02 17.33
C LEU A 42 7.12 -5.94 16.72
N CYS A 43 7.90 -7.02 16.83
CA CYS A 43 9.31 -7.09 16.43
C CYS A 43 9.57 -8.05 15.27
N GLN A 44 8.50 -8.52 14.61
CA GLN A 44 8.59 -9.41 13.46
C GLN A 44 7.95 -8.75 12.24
N LYS A 45 8.62 -8.91 11.10
CA LYS A 45 8.06 -8.65 9.78
C LYS A 45 8.08 -9.94 8.97
N LEU A 46 6.97 -10.26 8.35
CA LEU A 46 6.82 -11.49 7.59
C LEU A 46 6.76 -11.13 6.11
N TRP A 47 7.51 -11.87 5.30
CA TRP A 47 7.67 -11.63 3.88
C TRP A 47 7.42 -12.90 3.09
N ILE A 48 6.72 -12.79 1.97
CA ILE A 48 6.75 -13.82 0.93
C ILE A 48 7.79 -13.37 -0.10
N LYS A 49 8.93 -14.08 -0.17
CA LYS A 49 9.94 -13.87 -1.21
C LYS A 49 9.60 -14.70 -2.44
N ASN A 50 9.94 -14.20 -3.63
CA ASN A 50 9.73 -14.90 -4.91
C ASN A 50 8.26 -15.30 -5.18
N GLY A 51 7.30 -14.44 -4.83
CA GLY A 51 5.89 -14.68 -5.14
C GLY A 51 5.65 -14.77 -6.66
N THR A 52 4.73 -15.62 -7.10
CA THR A 52 4.33 -15.66 -8.51
C THR A 52 3.50 -14.42 -8.87
N VAL A 53 3.41 -14.08 -10.16
CA VAL A 53 2.58 -12.95 -10.65
C VAL A 53 1.14 -13.04 -10.12
N SER A 54 0.54 -14.23 -10.14
CA SER A 54 -0.82 -14.44 -9.64
C SER A 54 -0.93 -14.12 -8.15
N MET A 55 0.04 -14.57 -7.33
CA MET A 55 0.09 -14.24 -5.91
C MET A 55 0.16 -12.73 -5.69
N MET A 56 0.99 -12.02 -6.46
CA MET A 56 1.11 -10.56 -6.34
C MET A 56 -0.22 -9.87 -6.66
N GLN A 57 -0.90 -10.27 -7.74
CA GLN A 57 -2.19 -9.71 -8.10
C GLN A 57 -3.26 -9.98 -7.03
N ARG A 58 -3.22 -11.15 -6.40
CA ARG A 58 -4.15 -11.56 -5.33
C ARG A 58 -3.92 -10.81 -4.01
N ALA A 59 -2.71 -10.32 -3.77
CA ALA A 59 -2.40 -9.49 -2.61
C ALA A 59 -2.98 -8.06 -2.70
N ILE A 60 -3.27 -7.54 -3.90
CA ILE A 60 -3.72 -6.15 -4.10
C ILE A 60 -5.02 -5.83 -3.36
N PRO A 61 -6.09 -6.63 -3.41
CA PRO A 61 -7.28 -6.39 -2.58
C PRO A 61 -6.95 -6.29 -1.08
N GLY A 62 -5.97 -7.08 -0.63
CA GLY A 62 -5.49 -7.03 0.74
C GLY A 62 -4.84 -5.70 1.10
N MET A 63 -4.00 -5.17 0.20
CA MET A 63 -3.38 -3.85 0.32
C MET A 63 -4.40 -2.71 0.15
N GLY A 64 -5.43 -2.92 -0.67
CA GLY A 64 -6.55 -2.02 -0.87
C GLY A 64 -7.30 -1.76 0.44
N ARG A 65 -7.62 -2.81 1.21
CA ARG A 65 -8.22 -2.65 2.56
C ARG A 65 -7.37 -1.80 3.50
N LYS A 66 -6.04 -1.97 3.46
CA LYS A 66 -5.13 -1.10 4.23
C LYS A 66 -5.20 0.35 3.78
N GLN A 67 -5.24 0.60 2.47
CA GLN A 67 -5.50 1.95 1.96
C GLN A 67 -6.83 2.50 2.48
N GLU A 68 -7.90 1.71 2.45
CA GLU A 68 -9.21 2.12 2.95
C GLU A 68 -9.16 2.49 4.44
N GLU A 69 -8.51 1.68 5.28
CA GLU A 69 -8.32 1.93 6.71
C GLU A 69 -7.51 3.20 6.98
N LEU A 70 -6.40 3.39 6.25
CA LEU A 70 -5.60 4.61 6.32
C LEU A 70 -6.45 5.84 6.03
N ILE A 71 -7.21 5.82 4.94
CA ILE A 71 -8.05 6.96 4.55
C ILE A 71 -9.25 7.13 5.50
N ALA A 72 -9.83 6.05 6.01
CA ALA A 72 -10.93 6.10 6.98
C ALA A 72 -10.52 6.73 8.31
N SER A 73 -9.22 6.73 8.64
CA SER A 73 -8.69 7.43 9.82
C SER A 73 -8.69 8.96 9.70
N LEU A 74 -8.79 9.49 8.47
CA LEU A 74 -8.82 10.92 8.22
C LEU A 74 -10.19 11.51 8.52
N ARG A 75 -10.20 12.73 9.07
CA ARG A 75 -11.42 13.50 9.28
C ARG A 75 -11.54 14.57 8.20
N PRO A 76 -12.76 15.00 7.85
CA PRO A 76 -12.95 16.09 6.89
C PRO A 76 -12.17 17.37 7.21
N ARG A 77 -11.94 17.65 8.52
CA ARG A 77 -11.16 18.81 8.96
C ARG A 77 -9.69 18.76 8.55
N ASP A 78 -9.11 17.56 8.46
CA ASP A 78 -7.70 17.38 8.11
C ASP A 78 -7.50 17.74 6.61
N VAL A 79 -8.54 17.52 5.77
CA VAL A 79 -8.58 18.00 4.37
C VAL A 79 -8.87 19.51 4.29
N ALA A 80 -9.78 20.01 5.14
CA ALA A 80 -10.11 21.43 5.17
C ALA A 80 -8.91 22.32 5.54
N GLU A 81 -8.05 21.86 6.45
CA GLU A 81 -6.81 22.54 6.84
C GLU A 81 -5.90 22.80 5.63
N ILE A 82 -5.64 21.77 4.82
CA ILE A 82 -4.81 21.88 3.62
C ILE A 82 -5.46 22.81 2.59
N LYS A 83 -6.78 22.72 2.40
CA LYS A 83 -7.52 23.60 1.46
C LYS A 83 -7.50 25.07 1.85
N ALA A 84 -7.41 25.37 3.15
CA ALA A 84 -7.39 26.74 3.66
C ALA A 84 -6.05 27.46 3.39
N MET A 85 -5.01 26.73 2.97
CA MET A 85 -3.70 27.30 2.68
C MET A 85 -3.73 28.13 1.38
N ALA A 86 -3.72 29.46 1.53
CA ALA A 86 -3.58 30.38 0.40
C ALA A 86 -2.22 30.24 -0.31
N ARG A 87 -1.18 29.91 0.45
CA ARG A 87 0.19 29.66 0.00
C ARG A 87 0.76 28.44 0.74
N PRO A 88 0.47 27.21 0.29
CA PRO A 88 0.91 26.00 0.97
C PRO A 88 2.45 25.88 0.97
N PRO A 89 3.05 25.24 1.98
CA PRO A 89 4.44 24.83 1.93
C PRO A 89 4.74 23.95 0.71
N GLU A 90 5.96 24.03 0.19
CA GLU A 90 6.37 23.29 -1.02
C GLU A 90 6.11 21.78 -0.92
N MET A 91 6.36 21.20 0.25
CA MET A 91 6.16 19.77 0.49
C MET A 91 4.68 19.36 0.39
N VAL A 92 3.76 20.24 0.80
CA VAL A 92 2.32 20.01 0.65
C VAL A 92 1.94 20.06 -0.83
N MET A 93 2.50 21.02 -1.59
CA MET A 93 2.28 21.12 -3.03
C MET A 93 2.78 19.87 -3.77
N GLN A 94 3.98 19.40 -3.44
CA GLN A 94 4.57 18.19 -4.02
C GLN A 94 3.76 16.94 -3.68
N MET A 95 3.35 16.76 -2.42
CA MET A 95 2.47 15.65 -2.02
C MET A 95 1.13 15.69 -2.77
N MET A 96 0.49 16.85 -2.88
CA MET A 96 -0.76 16.97 -3.64
C MET A 96 -0.55 16.75 -5.15
N ALA A 97 0.61 17.10 -5.71
CA ALA A 97 0.93 16.81 -7.10
C ALA A 97 1.08 15.30 -7.34
N ILE A 98 1.73 14.57 -6.43
CA ILE A 98 1.82 13.10 -6.46
C ILE A 98 0.42 12.48 -6.47
N VAL A 99 -0.43 12.86 -5.51
CA VAL A 99 -1.82 12.35 -5.42
C VAL A 99 -2.62 12.69 -6.68
N ARG A 100 -2.47 13.92 -7.20
CA ARG A 100 -3.13 14.35 -8.44
C ARG A 100 -2.75 13.46 -9.63
N TYR A 101 -1.47 13.11 -9.79
CA TYR A 101 -1.06 12.18 -10.85
C TYR A 101 -1.65 10.79 -10.65
N LEU A 102 -1.63 10.25 -9.43
CA LEU A 102 -2.16 8.93 -9.13
C LEU A 102 -3.69 8.84 -9.32
N LEU A 103 -4.43 9.91 -8.98
CA LEU A 103 -5.87 10.04 -9.24
C LEU A 103 -6.21 10.47 -10.68
N ARG A 104 -5.20 10.64 -11.54
CA ARG A 104 -5.35 11.11 -12.94
C ARG A 104 -6.12 12.43 -13.07
N TYR A 105 -6.02 13.28 -12.06
CA TYR A 105 -6.71 14.56 -12.02
C TYR A 105 -5.93 15.62 -12.83
N LYS A 106 -6.65 16.42 -13.61
CA LYS A 106 -6.05 17.36 -14.58
C LYS A 106 -5.55 18.66 -13.93
N GLY A 107 -4.64 19.35 -14.62
CA GLY A 107 -3.99 20.59 -14.19
C GLY A 107 -2.64 20.34 -13.52
N ASP A 108 -1.80 21.35 -13.37
CA ASP A 108 -0.42 21.24 -12.86
C ASP A 108 -0.09 22.26 -11.76
N ASP A 109 -1.09 23.00 -11.28
CA ASP A 109 -0.96 24.05 -10.28
C ASP A 109 -1.68 23.73 -8.96
N TRP A 110 -1.39 24.53 -7.94
CA TRP A 110 -2.04 24.41 -6.63
C TRP A 110 -3.57 24.58 -6.71
N ARG A 111 -4.05 25.43 -7.62
CA ARG A 111 -5.48 25.65 -7.82
C ARG A 111 -6.18 24.36 -8.26
N SER A 112 -5.54 23.58 -9.13
CA SER A 112 -6.04 22.28 -9.58
C SER A 112 -6.07 21.27 -8.45
N SER A 113 -5.04 21.22 -7.60
CA SER A 113 -5.04 20.38 -6.38
C SER A 113 -6.14 20.79 -5.39
N THR A 114 -6.38 22.09 -5.22
CA THR A 114 -7.47 22.59 -4.37
C THR A 114 -8.84 22.20 -4.94
N LYS A 115 -8.99 22.24 -6.28
CA LYS A 115 -10.21 21.80 -6.97
C LYS A 115 -10.45 20.30 -6.84
N MET A 116 -9.39 19.48 -6.88
CA MET A 116 -9.46 18.04 -6.61
C MET A 116 -10.01 17.75 -5.22
N MET A 117 -9.61 18.53 -4.21
CA MET A 117 -10.10 18.41 -2.84
C MET A 117 -11.38 19.20 -2.54
N ALA A 118 -11.96 19.90 -3.54
CA ALA A 118 -13.09 20.81 -3.32
C ALA A 118 -14.29 20.06 -2.72
N ASP A 119 -14.60 18.89 -3.28
CA ASP A 119 -15.49 17.91 -2.67
C ASP A 119 -14.67 16.93 -1.83
N THR A 120 -14.64 17.18 -0.52
CA THR A 120 -13.86 16.37 0.43
C THR A 120 -14.34 14.92 0.46
N ARG A 121 -15.65 14.67 0.31
CA ARG A 121 -16.19 13.31 0.34
C ARG A 121 -15.74 12.53 -0.89
N ALA A 122 -15.96 13.10 -2.08
CA ALA A 122 -15.57 12.46 -3.33
C ALA A 122 -14.04 12.25 -3.41
N PHE A 123 -13.24 13.18 -2.87
CA PHE A 123 -11.79 13.03 -2.81
C PHE A 123 -11.36 11.83 -1.95
N LEU A 124 -11.93 11.69 -0.74
CA LEU A 124 -11.60 10.56 0.15
C LEU A 124 -12.10 9.23 -0.42
N GLU A 125 -13.30 9.20 -0.99
CA GLU A 125 -13.84 8.01 -1.68
C GLU A 125 -12.93 7.58 -2.85
N ALA A 126 -12.43 8.54 -3.64
CA ALA A 126 -11.50 8.26 -4.73
C ALA A 126 -10.17 7.67 -4.25
N LEU A 127 -9.64 8.12 -3.11
CA LEU A 127 -8.44 7.54 -2.50
C LEU A 127 -8.67 6.12 -1.98
N GLN A 128 -9.83 5.87 -1.37
CA GLN A 128 -10.21 4.54 -0.87
C GLN A 128 -10.35 3.53 -2.00
N GLN A 129 -10.99 3.93 -3.10
CA GLN A 129 -11.28 3.04 -4.23
C GLN A 129 -10.12 2.93 -5.23
N TRP A 130 -9.02 3.66 -5.03
CA TRP A 130 -7.93 3.74 -6.00
C TRP A 130 -7.38 2.38 -6.41
N TYR A 131 -7.20 1.46 -5.46
CA TYR A 131 -6.67 0.12 -5.72
C TYR A 131 -7.51 -0.68 -6.73
N THR A 132 -8.82 -0.41 -6.82
CA THR A 132 -9.72 -1.06 -7.79
C THR A 132 -9.42 -0.65 -9.24
N THR A 133 -8.74 0.48 -9.41
CA THR A 133 -8.40 1.05 -10.71
C THR A 133 -6.92 0.89 -11.08
N VAL A 134 -6.12 0.23 -10.23
CA VAL A 134 -4.66 0.17 -10.36
C VAL A 134 -4.20 -0.31 -11.75
N GLN A 135 -4.93 -1.26 -12.33
CA GLN A 135 -4.68 -1.82 -13.65
C GLN A 135 -4.79 -0.82 -14.81
N ASP A 136 -5.63 0.20 -14.62
CA ASP A 136 -5.93 1.23 -15.62
C ASP A 136 -5.01 2.44 -15.49
N ILE A 137 -4.11 2.44 -14.50
CA ILE A 137 -3.21 3.55 -14.23
C ILE A 137 -1.97 3.41 -15.11
N GLN A 138 -1.85 4.38 -16.01
CA GLN A 138 -0.74 4.41 -16.94
C GLN A 138 0.59 4.65 -16.21
N SER A 139 1.61 3.85 -16.56
CA SER A 139 2.95 3.95 -15.96
C SER A 139 3.56 5.35 -16.07
N ARG A 140 3.14 6.16 -17.05
CA ARG A 140 3.58 7.56 -17.18
C ARG A 140 3.12 8.45 -16.01
N GLU A 141 1.93 8.24 -15.48
CA GLU A 141 1.43 9.05 -14.35
C GLU A 141 2.11 8.64 -13.06
N VAL A 142 2.30 7.34 -12.84
CA VAL A 142 3.08 6.81 -11.71
C VAL A 142 4.54 7.26 -11.79
N LYS A 143 5.15 7.27 -12.97
CA LYS A 143 6.52 7.76 -13.16
C LYS A 143 6.64 9.24 -12.79
N LYS A 144 5.69 10.10 -13.17
CA LYS A 144 5.69 11.52 -12.75
C LYS A 144 5.59 11.67 -11.23
N ALA A 145 4.67 10.92 -10.62
CA ALA A 145 4.54 10.89 -9.16
C ALA A 145 5.83 10.42 -8.48
N LYS A 146 6.46 9.37 -9.01
CA LYS A 146 7.68 8.79 -8.45
C LYS A 146 8.89 9.73 -8.55
N ILE A 147 9.03 10.47 -9.66
CA ILE A 147 10.09 11.49 -9.79
C ILE A 147 10.03 12.51 -8.65
N ILE A 148 8.83 13.00 -8.31
CA ILE A 148 8.66 13.96 -7.21
C ILE A 148 9.00 13.30 -5.88
N ALA A 149 8.49 12.09 -5.63
CA ALA A 149 8.79 11.36 -4.39
C ALA A 149 10.30 11.07 -4.23
N ASP A 150 10.99 10.70 -5.31
CA ASP A 150 12.42 10.44 -5.31
C ASP A 150 13.23 11.71 -5.04
N GLN A 151 12.87 12.85 -5.63
CA GLN A 151 13.47 14.15 -5.32
C GLN A 151 13.29 14.51 -3.84
N MET A 152 12.09 14.30 -3.28
CA MET A 152 11.85 14.51 -1.85
C MET A 152 12.66 13.56 -0.98
N ALA A 153 12.91 12.34 -1.45
CA ALA A 153 13.71 11.34 -0.74
C ALA A 153 15.20 11.69 -0.74
N GLU A 154 15.73 12.15 -1.87
CA GLU A 154 17.11 12.67 -2.00
C GLU A 154 17.36 13.83 -1.03
N ASP A 155 16.34 14.68 -0.84
CA ASP A 155 16.34 15.78 0.12
C ASP A 155 16.20 15.34 1.60
N GLY A 156 15.98 14.05 1.88
CA GLY A 156 15.72 13.53 3.23
C GLY A 156 14.34 13.90 3.79
N LYS A 157 13.40 14.32 2.93
CA LYS A 157 12.06 14.79 3.29
C LYS A 157 10.95 13.76 3.04
N TRP A 158 11.28 12.60 2.46
CA TRP A 158 10.33 11.52 2.21
C TRP A 158 10.22 10.53 3.39
N SER A 159 9.56 10.96 4.48
CA SER A 159 9.28 10.08 5.60
C SER A 159 7.96 10.44 6.29
N ARG A 160 7.32 9.44 6.90
CA ARG A 160 6.09 9.63 7.69
C ARG A 160 6.27 10.69 8.77
N GLN A 161 7.36 10.60 9.55
CA GLN A 161 7.63 11.53 10.65
C GLN A 161 7.82 12.97 10.17
N TYR A 162 8.38 13.15 8.97
CA TYR A 162 8.53 14.47 8.39
C TYR A 162 7.16 15.06 8.01
N PHE A 163 6.31 14.29 7.33
CA PHE A 163 4.98 14.76 6.93
C PHE A 163 4.02 14.95 8.10
N GLU A 164 4.12 14.15 9.16
CA GLU A 164 3.31 14.29 10.38
C GLU A 164 3.50 15.65 11.05
N ARG A 165 4.72 16.21 10.99
CA ARG A 165 5.00 17.57 11.50
C ARG A 165 4.37 18.69 10.65
N ILE A 166 4.01 18.39 9.40
CA ILE A 166 3.43 19.35 8.47
C ILE A 166 1.90 19.29 8.54
N SER A 167 1.33 18.09 8.37
CA SER A 167 -0.11 17.86 8.43
C SER A 167 -0.41 16.37 8.58
N MET A 168 -1.44 16.06 9.35
CA MET A 168 -1.97 14.70 9.48
C MET A 168 -2.37 14.12 8.11
N LEU A 169 -2.98 14.93 7.23
CA LEU A 169 -3.36 14.49 5.90
C LEU A 169 -2.13 14.05 5.10
N CYS A 170 -1.05 14.83 5.10
CA CYS A 170 0.17 14.50 4.37
C CYS A 170 0.85 13.24 4.92
N SER A 171 0.81 13.01 6.23
CA SER A 171 1.36 11.78 6.83
C SER A 171 0.63 10.53 6.34
N ILE A 172 -0.71 10.57 6.35
CA ILE A 172 -1.52 9.44 5.87
C ILE A 172 -1.36 9.26 4.36
N LEU A 173 -1.30 10.35 3.60
CA LEU A 173 -1.09 10.29 2.15
C LEU A 173 0.28 9.73 1.79
N TYR A 174 1.33 9.98 2.58
CA TYR A 174 2.63 9.35 2.39
C TYR A 174 2.51 7.82 2.42
N GLU A 175 1.88 7.25 3.45
CA GLU A 175 1.68 5.80 3.56
C GLU A 175 0.80 5.26 2.42
N TRP A 176 -0.27 6.00 2.09
CA TRP A 176 -1.15 5.65 0.99
C TRP A 176 -0.43 5.65 -0.36
N VAL A 177 0.48 6.61 -0.61
CA VAL A 177 1.29 6.70 -1.84
C VAL A 177 2.29 5.56 -1.93
N GLU A 178 2.97 5.21 -0.84
CA GLU A 178 3.91 4.08 -0.81
C GLU A 178 3.21 2.75 -1.15
N LEU A 179 1.99 2.56 -0.61
CA LEU A 179 1.13 1.44 -1.00
C LEU A 179 0.72 1.51 -2.47
N ALA A 180 0.34 2.69 -2.96
CA ALA A 180 -0.04 2.89 -4.36
C ALA A 180 1.10 2.53 -5.32
N PHE A 181 2.32 2.97 -5.04
CA PHE A 181 3.50 2.62 -5.82
C PHE A 181 3.79 1.11 -5.80
N THR A 182 3.64 0.49 -4.62
CA THR A 182 3.87 -0.94 -4.48
C THR A 182 2.83 -1.75 -5.27
N MET A 183 1.54 -1.43 -5.15
CA MET A 183 0.48 -2.10 -5.90
C MET A 183 0.63 -1.92 -7.41
N HIS A 184 0.98 -0.71 -7.87
CA HIS A 184 1.24 -0.46 -9.29
C HIS A 184 2.40 -1.29 -9.82
N LYS A 185 3.52 -1.33 -9.06
CA LYS A 185 4.68 -2.14 -9.38
C LYS A 185 4.32 -3.64 -9.43
N MET A 186 3.57 -4.13 -8.46
CA MET A 186 3.09 -5.52 -8.41
C MET A 186 2.21 -5.88 -9.61
N TRP A 187 1.37 -4.95 -10.07
CA TRP A 187 0.48 -5.20 -11.20
C TRP A 187 1.22 -5.18 -12.54
N HIS A 188 2.04 -4.16 -12.79
CA HIS A 188 2.64 -3.93 -14.11
C HIS A 188 4.04 -4.56 -14.27
N ASN A 189 4.81 -4.66 -13.19
CA ASN A 189 6.18 -5.20 -13.20
C ASN A 189 6.35 -6.21 -12.05
N PRO A 190 5.57 -7.31 -12.03
CA PRO A 190 5.62 -8.28 -10.93
C PRO A 190 7.02 -8.90 -10.76
N GLY A 191 7.81 -9.02 -11.83
CA GLY A 191 9.18 -9.51 -11.75
C GLY A 191 10.13 -8.64 -10.93
N ASP A 192 9.81 -7.36 -10.72
CA ASP A 192 10.66 -6.43 -9.97
C ASP A 192 10.34 -6.43 -8.46
N VAL A 193 9.31 -7.15 -8.03
CA VAL A 193 8.89 -7.22 -6.63
C VAL A 193 9.54 -8.43 -5.98
N SER A 194 10.62 -8.19 -5.23
CA SER A 194 11.40 -9.25 -4.59
C SER A 194 10.70 -9.86 -3.36
N ALA A 195 9.80 -9.10 -2.71
CA ALA A 195 9.09 -9.55 -1.52
C ALA A 195 7.75 -8.83 -1.32
N ILE A 196 6.78 -9.53 -0.73
CA ILE A 196 5.51 -8.97 -0.25
C ILE A 196 5.50 -9.02 1.27
N GLU A 197 5.36 -7.87 1.94
CA GLU A 197 5.15 -7.82 3.39
C GLU A 197 3.72 -8.29 3.71
N MET A 198 3.60 -9.24 4.63
CA MET A 198 2.32 -9.80 5.07
C MET A 198 1.80 -9.08 6.30
N GLU A 199 0.48 -8.87 6.33
CA GLU A 199 -0.19 -8.19 7.44
C GLU A 199 -0.93 -9.17 8.32
N GLY A 200 -0.95 -8.91 9.63
CA GLY A 200 -1.39 -9.85 10.66
C GLY A 200 -2.82 -10.38 10.55
N PHE A 201 -3.70 -9.69 9.82
CA PHE A 201 -5.14 -9.99 9.77
C PHE A 201 -5.56 -10.91 8.63
N GLN A 202 -4.72 -11.13 7.63
CA GLN A 202 -5.09 -11.90 6.45
C GLN A 202 -4.66 -13.37 6.57
N THR A 203 -5.35 -14.27 5.88
CA THR A 203 -4.87 -15.64 5.69
C THR A 203 -3.74 -15.63 4.68
N LEU A 204 -2.82 -16.60 4.76
CA LEU A 204 -1.85 -16.78 3.68
C LEU A 204 -2.55 -16.98 2.34
N ASP A 205 -3.69 -17.70 2.31
CA ASP A 205 -4.49 -17.92 1.10
C ASP A 205 -4.96 -16.62 0.46
N THR A 206 -5.13 -15.55 1.24
CA THR A 206 -5.44 -14.22 0.69
C THR A 206 -4.30 -13.71 -0.22
N TYR A 207 -3.05 -14.02 0.12
CA TYR A 207 -1.86 -13.64 -0.66
C TYR A 207 -1.52 -14.64 -1.76
N LEU A 208 -1.95 -15.89 -1.61
CA LEU A 208 -1.63 -16.97 -2.55
C LEU A 208 -2.71 -17.13 -3.62
N GLY A 209 -3.92 -16.70 -3.25
CA GLY A 209 -5.23 -17.06 -3.78
C GLY A 209 -5.49 -18.55 -3.82
N SER A 210 -6.77 -18.85 -3.81
CA SER A 210 -7.27 -20.20 -3.90
C SER A 210 -6.65 -20.89 -5.12
N SER A 211 -6.12 -22.10 -4.91
CA SER A 211 -5.69 -22.96 -6.01
C SER A 211 -6.88 -23.10 -6.98
N PRO A 212 -6.69 -22.92 -8.31
CA PRO A 212 -7.77 -23.03 -9.30
C PRO A 212 -8.51 -24.38 -9.33
N GLN A 213 -8.21 -25.33 -8.44
CA GLN A 213 -8.82 -26.66 -8.39
C GLN A 213 -10.14 -26.74 -7.58
N ALA A 214 -10.65 -25.64 -7.03
CA ALA A 214 -11.92 -25.66 -6.29
C ALA A 214 -13.18 -25.25 -7.10
N ASP A 215 -13.02 -24.65 -8.29
CA ASP A 215 -14.16 -24.20 -9.13
C ASP A 215 -14.54 -25.19 -10.25
N ALA A 216 -14.12 -26.46 -10.13
CA ALA A 216 -14.63 -27.52 -10.99
C ALA A 216 -15.90 -28.14 -10.38
N ARG A 217 -17.06 -27.50 -10.61
CA ARG A 217 -18.41 -28.10 -10.77
C ARG A 217 -19.50 -27.02 -10.70
N VAL A 218 -19.64 -26.29 -11.79
CA VAL A 218 -20.97 -25.82 -12.21
C VAL A 218 -21.13 -26.35 -13.63
N ASP A 219 -21.78 -27.51 -13.74
CA ASP A 219 -22.22 -28.00 -15.05
C ASP A 219 -23.20 -26.98 -15.64
N PRO A 220 -22.99 -26.51 -16.89
CA PRO A 220 -23.96 -25.65 -17.54
C PRO A 220 -25.24 -26.43 -17.87
N PRO A 221 -26.42 -25.76 -17.82
CA PRO A 221 -27.69 -26.34 -18.26
C PRO A 221 -27.74 -26.60 -19.77
#